data_AF-A0AA44KX38-F1
#
_entry.id   AF-A0AA44KX38-F1
#
_cell.length_a   1.000
_cell.length_b   1.000
_cell.length_c   1.000
_cell.angle_alpha   90.00
_cell.angle_beta   90.00
_cell.angle_gamma   90.00
#
_symmetry.space_group_name_H-M   'P 1'
#
loop_
_entity.id
_entity.type
_entity.pdbx_description
1 polymer ?
#
loop_
_entity_poly.entity_id
_entity_poly.type
_entity_poly.pdbx_seq_one_letter_code
_entity_poly.pdbx_strand_id
1 'polypeptide(L)'
;METKEMEIVYQEIGTRVDEIIPGDWEKIHLYAEVLNDSTEVFFYFSIPTKEGFIYSNDIPKVYNVDRKIYKELLFELFDKFEELREEFRKNEQELWTNLTLTIENSGKFKIEYNYEDILSSEIGSMDRQIIWMYKNLGILPDNEIDKKFLDNYLKNIEDK
;
A
#
# COMPACT_ATOMS: atom_id res chain seq x y z
N MET A 1 1.93 6.67 21.12
CA MET A 1 3.31 7.21 21.06
C MET A 1 4.16 6.13 20.42
N GLU A 2 5.01 6.48 19.47
CA GLU A 2 5.87 5.50 18.78
C GLU A 2 6.78 4.78 19.78
N THR A 3 6.86 3.45 19.67
CA THR A 3 7.67 2.59 20.54
C THR A 3 8.89 2.06 19.80
N LYS A 4 9.88 1.55 20.53
CA LYS A 4 11.07 0.93 19.92
C LYS A 4 10.71 -0.30 19.09
N GLU A 5 9.70 -1.03 19.53
CA GLU A 5 9.15 -2.19 18.84
C GLU A 5 8.54 -1.77 17.50
N MET A 6 7.79 -0.66 17.46
CA MET A 6 7.27 -0.09 16.21
C MET A 6 8.41 0.34 15.27
N GLU A 7 9.45 0.98 15.80
CA GLU A 7 10.63 1.38 15.01
C GLU A 7 11.31 0.17 14.33
N ILE A 8 11.43 -0.96 15.04
CA ILE A 8 11.96 -2.22 14.48
C ILE A 8 11.05 -2.71 13.36
N VAL A 9 9.73 -2.76 13.58
CA VAL A 9 8.78 -3.22 12.57
C VAL A 9 8.81 -2.33 11.31
N TYR A 10 8.96 -1.01 11.44
CA TYR A 10 9.10 -0.13 10.28
C TYR A 10 10.36 -0.43 9.45
N GLN A 11 11.49 -0.71 10.11
CA GLN A 11 12.73 -1.09 9.42
C GLN A 11 12.59 -2.43 8.70
N GLU A 12 11.93 -3.40 9.33
CA GLU A 12 11.66 -4.71 8.73
C GLU A 12 10.72 -4.58 7.52
N ILE A 13 9.67 -3.76 7.60
CA ILE A 13 8.79 -3.44 6.46
C ILE A 13 9.62 -2.88 5.30
N GLY A 14 10.47 -1.87 5.55
CA GLY A 14 11.32 -1.29 4.51
C GLY A 14 12.25 -2.33 3.86
N THR A 15 12.86 -3.20 4.69
CA THR A 15 13.72 -4.30 4.22
C THR A 15 12.95 -5.29 3.35
N ARG A 16 11.75 -5.70 3.77
CA ARG A 16 10.92 -6.64 3.02
C ARG A 16 10.48 -6.08 1.67
N VAL A 17 10.10 -4.81 1.62
CA VAL A 17 9.72 -4.17 0.37
C VAL A 17 10.89 -4.12 -0.61
N ASP A 18 12.11 -3.84 -0.13
CA ASP A 18 13.33 -3.86 -0.94
C ASP A 18 13.61 -5.27 -1.49
N GLU A 19 13.51 -6.31 -0.66
CA GLU A 19 13.71 -7.71 -1.07
C GLU A 19 12.72 -8.21 -2.12
N ILE A 20 11.49 -7.67 -2.14
CA ILE A 20 10.47 -8.03 -3.14
C ILE A 20 10.85 -7.52 -4.54
N ILE A 21 11.56 -6.39 -4.64
CA ILE A 21 11.88 -5.73 -5.91
C ILE A 21 13.25 -6.23 -6.41
N PRO A 22 13.35 -7.02 -7.50
CA PRO A 22 14.62 -7.62 -7.92
C PRO A 22 15.65 -6.65 -8.54
N GLY A 23 15.33 -5.37 -8.67
CA GLY A 23 16.15 -4.38 -9.36
C GLY A 23 16.04 -2.98 -8.77
N ASP A 24 16.77 -2.03 -9.36
CA ASP A 24 16.84 -0.67 -8.83
C ASP A 24 15.48 0.03 -8.86
N TRP A 25 15.17 0.74 -7.78
CA TRP A 25 13.99 1.58 -7.63
C TRP A 25 14.37 2.94 -7.04
N GLU A 26 13.53 3.95 -7.27
CA GLU A 26 13.76 5.32 -6.75
C GLU A 26 12.78 5.69 -5.64
N LYS A 27 11.50 5.37 -5.86
CA LYS A 27 10.43 5.70 -4.94
C LYS A 27 9.37 4.62 -4.94
N ILE A 28 8.87 4.31 -3.75
CA ILE A 28 7.78 3.38 -3.51
C ILE A 28 6.63 4.13 -2.85
N HIS A 29 5.42 3.87 -3.32
CA HIS A 29 4.16 4.21 -2.67
C HIS A 29 3.41 2.92 -2.38
N LEU A 30 3.21 2.63 -1.10
CA LEU A 30 2.60 1.41 -0.60
C LEU A 30 1.29 1.75 0.10
N TYR A 31 0.30 0.91 -0.15
CA TYR A 31 -0.96 0.87 0.58
C TYR A 31 -1.00 -0.41 1.40
N ALA A 32 -1.39 -0.29 2.67
CA ALA A 32 -1.71 -1.43 3.51
C ALA A 32 -3.06 -1.19 4.19
N GLU A 33 -3.94 -2.17 4.11
CA GLU A 33 -5.22 -2.25 4.80
C GLU A 33 -5.19 -3.50 5.68
N VAL A 34 -5.44 -3.31 6.98
CA VAL A 34 -5.45 -4.41 7.95
C VAL A 34 -6.72 -4.33 8.78
N LEU A 35 -7.59 -5.30 8.57
CA LEU A 35 -8.85 -5.49 9.26
C LEU A 35 -8.76 -6.72 10.16
N ASN A 36 -9.85 -7.06 10.84
CA ASN A 36 -9.83 -8.17 11.81
C ASN A 36 -9.75 -9.55 11.14
N ASP A 37 -10.14 -9.66 9.87
CA ASP A 37 -10.26 -10.91 9.12
C ASP A 37 -9.58 -10.86 7.75
N SER A 38 -8.93 -9.75 7.41
CA SER A 38 -8.34 -9.53 6.10
C SER A 38 -7.19 -8.53 6.15
N THR A 39 -6.19 -8.78 5.31
CA THR A 39 -5.04 -7.91 5.08
C THR A 39 -4.85 -7.76 3.58
N GLU A 40 -4.76 -6.53 3.11
CA GLU A 40 -4.45 -6.19 1.72
C GLU A 40 -3.25 -5.25 1.70
N VAL A 41 -2.17 -5.68 1.04
CA VAL A 41 -0.99 -4.84 0.85
C VAL A 41 -0.59 -4.88 -0.61
N PHE A 42 -0.37 -3.71 -1.18
CA PHE A 42 0.18 -3.56 -2.51
C PHE A 42 0.98 -2.27 -2.60
N PHE A 43 1.87 -2.20 -3.57
CA PHE A 43 2.65 -0.99 -3.81
C PHE A 43 2.91 -0.74 -5.29
N TYR A 44 3.29 0.49 -5.57
CA TYR A 44 3.72 1.02 -6.85
C TYR A 44 5.10 1.64 -6.69
N PHE A 45 6.01 1.35 -7.61
CA PHE A 45 7.37 1.85 -7.53
C PHE A 45 7.88 2.40 -8.87
N SER A 46 8.69 3.46 -8.81
CA SER A 46 9.37 4.02 -9.97
C SER A 46 10.78 3.46 -10.08
N ILE A 47 11.30 3.41 -11.31
CA ILE A 47 12.66 2.99 -11.60
C ILE A 47 13.42 4.12 -12.33
N PRO A 48 14.75 4.23 -12.17
CA PRO A 48 15.50 5.36 -12.73
C PRO A 48 15.41 5.51 -14.26
N THR A 49 15.15 4.41 -14.96
CA THR A 49 15.24 4.34 -16.43
C THR A 49 13.89 4.48 -17.13
N LYS A 50 12.78 4.63 -16.41
CA LYS A 50 11.44 4.62 -17.00
C LYS A 50 10.49 5.55 -16.23
N GLU A 51 9.78 6.38 -16.96
CA GLU A 51 8.71 7.19 -16.40
C GLU A 51 7.50 6.34 -15.97
N GLY A 52 6.83 6.79 -14.90
CA GLY A 52 5.66 6.14 -14.33
C GLY A 52 6.00 5.11 -13.25
N PHE A 53 5.00 4.32 -12.88
CA PHE A 53 5.09 3.34 -11.80
C PHE A 53 4.90 1.93 -12.32
N ILE A 54 5.56 0.97 -11.68
CA ILE A 54 5.35 -0.46 -11.84
C ILE A 54 4.51 -0.93 -10.66
N TYR A 55 3.44 -1.66 -10.94
CA TYR A 55 2.63 -2.29 -9.91
C TYR A 55 3.33 -3.53 -9.35
N SER A 56 3.38 -3.66 -8.02
CA SER A 56 3.98 -4.81 -7.31
C SER A 56 3.54 -6.17 -7.86
N ASN A 57 2.25 -6.37 -8.11
CA ASN A 57 1.74 -7.65 -8.64
C ASN A 57 2.15 -7.95 -10.10
N ASP A 58 2.73 -6.98 -10.82
CA ASP A 58 3.35 -7.20 -12.13
C ASP A 58 4.81 -7.66 -12.03
N ILE A 59 5.46 -7.63 -10.85
CA ILE A 59 6.86 -8.03 -10.65
C ILE A 59 7.17 -9.41 -11.22
N PRO A 60 6.37 -10.48 -10.98
CA PRO A 60 6.64 -11.79 -11.56
C PRO A 60 6.74 -11.77 -13.09
N LYS A 61 5.94 -10.93 -13.75
CA LYS A 61 5.94 -10.79 -15.21
C LYS A 61 7.08 -9.89 -15.70
N VAL A 62 7.32 -8.76 -15.03
CA VAL A 62 8.31 -7.76 -15.45
C VAL A 62 9.74 -8.27 -15.26
N TYR A 63 10.00 -8.97 -14.14
CA TYR A 63 11.34 -9.44 -13.77
C TYR A 63 11.53 -10.95 -13.95
N ASN A 64 10.53 -11.65 -14.51
CA ASN A 64 10.56 -13.09 -14.68
C ASN A 64 10.84 -13.85 -13.37
N VAL A 65 10.23 -13.38 -12.28
CA VAL A 65 10.31 -14.00 -10.95
C VAL A 65 9.24 -15.09 -10.84
N ASP A 66 9.58 -16.19 -10.18
CA ASP A 66 8.62 -17.25 -9.90
C ASP A 66 7.46 -16.73 -9.03
N ARG A 67 6.23 -16.99 -9.47
CA ARG A 67 5.03 -16.47 -8.80
C ARG A 67 4.86 -17.01 -7.38
N LYS A 68 5.36 -18.21 -7.08
CA LYS A 68 5.29 -18.78 -5.74
C LYS A 68 6.27 -18.06 -4.82
N ILE A 69 7.50 -17.83 -5.26
CA ILE A 69 8.50 -17.04 -4.51
C ILE A 69 7.97 -15.63 -4.23
N TYR A 70 7.42 -14.95 -5.24
CA TYR A 70 6.83 -13.62 -5.04
C TYR A 70 5.70 -13.62 -4.00
N LYS A 71 4.82 -14.62 -4.04
CA LYS A 71 3.73 -14.74 -3.06
C LYS A 71 4.23 -14.98 -1.65
N GLU A 72 5.27 -15.79 -1.47
CA GLU A 72 5.88 -16.03 -0.17
C GLU A 72 6.43 -14.71 0.42
N LEU A 73 7.19 -13.94 -0.36
CA LEU A 73 7.68 -12.63 0.06
C LEU A 73 6.55 -11.63 0.36
N LEU A 74 5.48 -11.65 -0.44
CA LEU A 74 4.33 -10.78 -0.23
C LEU A 74 3.57 -11.13 1.06
N PHE A 75 3.42 -12.42 1.38
CA PHE A 75 2.80 -12.84 2.65
C PHE A 75 3.66 -12.47 3.85
N GLU A 76 4.98 -12.57 3.76
CA GLU A 76 5.87 -12.07 4.83
C GLU A 76 5.70 -10.56 5.04
N LEU A 77 5.44 -9.79 3.98
CA LEU A 77 5.12 -8.37 4.10
C LEU A 77 3.76 -8.14 4.77
N PHE A 78 2.75 -8.98 4.49
CA PHE A 78 1.44 -8.89 5.14
C PHE A 78 1.57 -9.10 6.65
N ASP A 79 2.31 -10.14 7.05
CA ASP A 79 2.56 -10.46 8.45
C ASP A 79 3.19 -9.27 9.21
N LYS A 80 4.06 -8.49 8.54
CA LYS A 80 4.67 -7.30 9.14
C LYS A 80 3.68 -6.16 9.38
N PHE A 81 2.69 -5.98 8.50
CA PHE A 81 1.65 -4.97 8.73
C PHE A 81 0.64 -5.42 9.81
N GLU A 82 0.37 -6.72 9.91
CA GLU A 82 -0.40 -7.27 11.03
C GLU A 82 0.35 -7.05 12.35
N GLU A 83 1.64 -7.38 12.40
CA GLU A 83 2.50 -7.14 13.57
C GLU A 83 2.53 -5.66 13.97
N LEU A 84 2.66 -4.75 13.00
CA LEU A 84 2.58 -3.31 13.26
C LEU A 84 1.25 -2.94 13.92
N ARG A 85 0.12 -3.46 13.42
CA ARG A 85 -1.20 -3.18 13.99
C ARG A 85 -1.36 -3.80 15.38
N GLU A 86 -0.76 -4.96 15.62
CA GLU A 86 -0.71 -5.57 16.96
C GLU A 86 0.05 -4.70 17.96
N GLU A 87 1.16 -4.07 17.55
CA GLU A 87 1.89 -3.16 18.42
C GLU A 87 1.04 -1.93 18.79
N PHE A 88 0.23 -1.39 17.88
CA PHE A 88 -0.73 -0.33 18.23
C PHE A 88 -1.72 -0.84 19.29
N ARG A 89 -2.25 -2.06 19.13
CA ARG A 89 -3.19 -2.65 20.09
C ARG A 89 -2.58 -2.87 21.47
N LYS A 90 -1.39 -3.46 21.54
CA LYS A 90 -0.67 -3.73 22.80
C LYS A 90 -0.36 -2.45 23.58
N ASN A 91 -0.13 -1.37 22.85
CA ASN A 91 0.15 -0.05 23.43
C ASN A 91 -1.11 0.80 23.63
N GLU A 92 -2.30 0.20 23.57
CA GLU A 92 -3.60 0.87 23.76
C GLU A 92 -3.80 2.10 22.85
N GLN A 93 -3.18 2.06 21.65
CA GLN A 93 -3.33 3.09 20.64
C GLN A 93 -4.56 2.80 19.77
N GLU A 94 -5.13 3.86 19.21
CA GLU A 94 -6.22 3.73 18.23
C GLU A 94 -5.74 2.87 17.04
N LEU A 95 -6.57 1.92 16.62
CA LEU A 95 -6.23 1.03 15.52
C LEU A 95 -6.60 1.69 14.20
N TRP A 96 -5.59 1.91 13.36
CA TRP A 96 -5.80 2.30 11.98
C TRP A 96 -6.46 1.16 11.17
N THR A 97 -7.17 1.54 10.11
CA THR A 97 -7.80 0.62 9.16
C THR A 97 -6.94 0.44 7.93
N ASN A 98 -6.32 1.53 7.47
CA ASN A 98 -5.36 1.51 6.37
C ASN A 98 -4.28 2.58 6.57
N LEU A 99 -3.21 2.46 5.80
CA LEU A 99 -2.12 3.43 5.78
C LEU A 99 -1.54 3.59 4.39
N THR A 100 -0.90 4.73 4.17
CA THR A 100 -0.04 4.99 3.01
C THR A 100 1.39 5.15 3.48
N LEU A 101 2.30 4.35 2.93
CA LEU A 101 3.73 4.41 3.18
C LEU A 101 4.45 4.87 1.91
N THR A 102 5.28 5.90 2.03
CA THR A 102 6.18 6.35 0.96
C THR A 102 7.62 6.12 1.36
N ILE A 103 8.42 5.51 0.49
CA ILE A 103 9.84 5.25 0.70
C ILE A 103 10.62 5.81 -0.50
N GLU A 104 11.68 6.56 -0.24
CA GLU A 104 12.65 6.98 -1.25
C GLU A 104 13.95 6.18 -1.10
N ASN A 105 14.65 5.91 -2.20
CA ASN A 105 15.92 5.18 -2.20
C ASN A 105 17.04 5.86 -1.39
N SER A 106 16.84 7.13 -1.02
CA SER A 106 17.69 7.86 -0.07
C SER A 106 17.52 7.43 1.40
N GLY A 107 16.57 6.54 1.68
CA GLY A 107 16.21 6.08 3.03
C GLY A 107 15.17 6.97 3.73
N LYS A 108 14.68 8.03 3.07
CA LYS A 108 13.55 8.81 3.61
C LYS A 108 12.27 8.00 3.52
N PHE A 109 11.54 7.95 4.62
CA PHE A 109 10.22 7.34 4.66
C PHE A 109 9.18 8.28 5.26
N LYS A 110 7.92 8.09 4.89
CA LYS A 110 6.75 8.79 5.44
C LYS A 110 5.59 7.81 5.54
N ILE A 111 4.94 7.76 6.69
CA ILE A 111 3.76 6.94 6.94
C ILE A 111 2.56 7.82 7.30
N GLU A 112 1.41 7.55 6.69
CA GLU A 112 0.15 8.26 6.91
C GLU A 112 -0.93 7.24 7.26
N TYR A 113 -1.35 7.25 8.52
CA TYR A 113 -2.40 6.37 9.05
C TYR A 113 -3.79 6.95 8.78
N ASN A 114 -4.74 6.08 8.44
CA ASN A 114 -6.15 6.40 8.31
C ASN A 114 -6.98 5.49 9.25
N TYR A 115 -8.01 6.09 9.85
CA TYR A 115 -8.89 5.48 10.86
C TYR A 115 -10.35 5.43 10.39
N GLU A 116 -10.61 5.84 9.14
CA GLU A 116 -11.95 5.76 8.53
C GLU A 116 -12.46 4.31 8.54
N ASP A 117 -13.73 4.16 8.91
CA ASP A 117 -14.43 2.88 8.88
C ASP A 117 -14.76 2.51 7.43
N ILE A 118 -13.79 1.88 6.76
CA ILE A 118 -13.94 1.41 5.38
C ILE A 118 -14.95 0.27 5.24
N LEU A 119 -15.26 -0.47 6.31
CA LEU A 119 -16.27 -1.53 6.33
C LEU A 119 -17.69 -0.97 6.28
N SER A 120 -17.88 0.24 6.82
CA SER A 120 -19.16 0.96 6.72
C SER A 120 -19.43 1.55 5.33
N SER A 121 -18.42 1.58 4.45
CA SER A 121 -18.53 2.15 3.12
C SER A 121 -19.08 1.14 2.11
N GLU A 122 -19.90 1.61 1.16
CA GLU A 122 -20.31 0.80 0.00
C GLU A 122 -19.16 0.61 -1.03
N ILE A 123 -17.97 1.12 -0.73
CA ILE A 123 -16.80 1.14 -1.62
C ILE A 123 -16.03 -0.18 -1.46
N GLY A 124 -15.97 -0.98 -2.51
CA GLY A 124 -15.22 -2.25 -2.52
C GLY A 124 -13.70 -2.07 -2.52
N SER A 125 -12.94 -3.15 -2.32
CA SER A 125 -11.45 -3.09 -2.30
C SER A 125 -10.87 -2.55 -3.61
N MET A 126 -11.38 -3.01 -4.75
CA MET A 126 -10.96 -2.53 -6.07
C MET A 126 -11.22 -1.03 -6.25
N ASP A 127 -12.38 -0.56 -5.79
CA ASP A 127 -12.75 0.85 -5.82
C ASP A 127 -11.84 1.69 -4.91
N ARG A 128 -11.50 1.18 -3.71
CA ARG A 128 -10.53 1.82 -2.80
C ARG A 128 -9.15 1.92 -3.44
N GLN A 129 -8.68 0.88 -4.13
CA GLN A 129 -7.43 0.92 -4.88
C GLN A 129 -7.46 1.98 -5.98
N ILE A 130 -8.54 2.08 -6.77
CA ILE A 130 -8.70 3.11 -7.81
C ILE A 130 -8.63 4.53 -7.20
N ILE A 131 -9.36 4.76 -6.12
CA ILE A 131 -9.35 6.05 -5.40
C ILE A 131 -7.95 6.36 -4.87
N TRP A 132 -7.29 5.38 -4.27
CA TRP A 132 -5.96 5.54 -3.70
C TRP A 132 -4.93 5.86 -4.78
N MET A 133 -4.96 5.15 -5.92
CA MET A 133 -4.08 5.41 -7.06
C MET A 133 -4.25 6.82 -7.60
N TYR A 134 -5.50 7.28 -7.76
CA TYR A 134 -5.77 8.65 -8.20
C TYR A 134 -5.20 9.68 -7.21
N LYS A 135 -5.52 9.55 -5.92
CA LYS A 135 -5.13 10.52 -4.89
C LYS A 135 -3.62 10.58 -4.66
N ASN A 136 -2.94 9.43 -4.68
CA ASN A 136 -1.53 9.33 -4.26
C ASN A 136 -0.55 9.31 -5.44
N LEU A 137 -0.98 8.84 -6.62
CA LEU A 137 -0.13 8.67 -7.79
C LEU A 137 -0.56 9.51 -8.99
N GLY A 138 -1.76 10.11 -8.96
CA GLY A 138 -2.33 10.80 -10.12
C GLY A 138 -2.67 9.87 -11.29
N ILE A 139 -2.77 8.56 -11.03
CA ILE A 139 -3.06 7.56 -12.05
C ILE A 139 -4.58 7.46 -12.24
N LEU A 140 -5.02 7.55 -13.49
CA LEU A 140 -6.41 7.29 -13.88
C LEU A 140 -6.58 5.82 -14.28
N PRO A 141 -7.75 5.21 -14.01
CA PRO A 141 -8.03 3.85 -14.46
C PRO A 141 -8.14 3.78 -15.99
N ASP A 142 -7.76 2.64 -16.57
CA ASP A 142 -7.70 2.47 -18.02
C ASP A 142 -9.06 2.17 -18.66
N ASN A 143 -9.91 1.42 -17.96
CA ASN A 143 -11.19 0.96 -18.50
C ASN A 143 -12.35 1.92 -18.17
N GLU A 144 -13.36 1.94 -19.04
CA GLU A 144 -14.47 2.90 -18.98
C GLU A 144 -15.39 2.72 -17.77
N ILE A 145 -15.43 1.52 -17.16
CA ILE A 145 -16.25 1.27 -15.98
C ILE A 145 -15.62 1.97 -14.77
N ASP A 146 -14.33 1.72 -14.56
CA ASP A 146 -13.58 2.27 -13.43
C ASP A 146 -13.43 3.80 -13.55
N LYS A 147 -13.30 4.34 -14.78
CA LYS A 147 -13.33 5.80 -15.02
C LYS A 147 -14.65 6.41 -14.57
N LYS A 148 -15.79 5.82 -14.96
CA LYS A 148 -17.11 6.30 -14.55
C LYS A 148 -17.30 6.22 -13.04
N PHE A 149 -16.79 5.16 -12.42
CA PHE A 149 -16.80 5.04 -10.97
C PHE A 149 -16.03 6.20 -10.32
N LEU A 150 -14.78 6.44 -10.74
CA LEU A 150 -13.95 7.51 -10.20
C LEU A 150 -14.58 8.89 -10.42
N ASP A 151 -15.12 9.17 -11.60
CA ASP A 151 -15.81 10.44 -11.90
C ASP A 151 -17.01 10.68 -10.98
N ASN A 152 -17.81 9.65 -10.72
CA ASN A 152 -18.96 9.75 -9.82
C ASN A 152 -18.52 9.94 -8.36
N TYR A 153 -17.47 9.23 -7.94
CA TYR A 153 -16.89 9.39 -6.60
C TYR A 153 -16.41 10.83 -6.37
N LEU A 154 -15.70 11.43 -7.34
CA LEU A 154 -15.17 12.78 -7.23
C LEU A 154 -16.29 13.83 -7.16
N LYS A 155 -17.34 13.70 -7.99
CA LYS A 155 -18.51 14.62 -7.94
C LYS A 155 -19.20 14.60 -6.57
N ASN A 156 -19.40 13.41 -6.01
CA ASN A 156 -20.04 13.25 -4.70
C ASN A 156 -19.23 13.85 -3.53
N ILE A 157 -17.93 14.09 -3.72
CA ILE A 157 -17.10 14.78 -2.74
C ILE A 157 -17.19 16.29 -2.89
N GLU A 158 -17.22 16.81 -4.12
CA GLU A 158 -17.34 18.25 -4.39
C GLU A 158 -18.71 18.82 -3.95
N ASP A 159 -19.75 17.98 -3.95
CA ASP A 159 -21.10 18.35 -3.53
C ASP A 159 -21.31 18.30 -1.99
N LYS A 160 -20.29 17.97 -1.19
CA LYS A 160 -20.33 17.92 0.29
C LYS A 160 -19.58 19.09 0.92
#